data_AF-A0A1S9CHY9-F1
#
_entry.id   AF-A0A1S9CHY9-F1
#
_cell.length_a   1.000
_cell.length_b   1.000
_cell.length_c   1.000
_cell.angle_alpha   90.00
_cell.angle_beta   90.00
_cell.angle_gamma   90.00
#
_symmetry.space_group_name_H-M   'P 1'
#
loop_
_entity.id
_entity.type
_entity.pdbx_description
1 polymer ?
#
loop_
_entity_poly.entity_id
_entity_poly.type
_entity_poly.pdbx_seq_one_letter_code
_entity_poly.pdbx_strand_id
1 'polypeptide(L)'
;MPKEIGVIQLDYKTGEVIEEYLTIRDAAQDNYITEQYLRIVLKSNGGIMYQKKLRFVRCDEFEKITNYVEPKLTFKRKSFNGKKIAKLDFYTGEILEVYPSITIAAEKNSLDKTNLSRTLKKGGKMRNKQLRFSEVKD
;
A
#
# COMPACT_ATOMS: atom_id res chain seq x y z
N MET A 1 -27.01 -4.72 8.30
CA MET A 1 -26.10 -4.06 9.26
C MET A 1 -25.38 -2.93 8.54
N PRO A 2 -25.29 -1.71 9.10
CA PRO A 2 -24.50 -0.65 8.48
C PRO A 2 -23.04 -1.12 8.40
N LYS A 3 -22.43 -0.95 7.23
CA LYS A 3 -21.03 -1.26 6.99
C LYS A 3 -20.20 -0.38 7.91
N GLU A 4 -19.45 -0.97 8.85
CA GLU A 4 -18.50 -0.20 9.64
C GLU A 4 -17.41 0.33 8.71
N ILE A 5 -17.20 1.65 8.80
CA ILE A 5 -16.21 2.37 8.01
C ILE A 5 -15.02 2.55 8.94
N GLY A 6 -13.87 2.04 8.51
CA GLY A 6 -12.60 2.18 9.23
C GLY A 6 -12.15 3.64 9.32
N VAL A 7 -11.12 3.86 10.13
CA VAL A 7 -10.52 5.18 10.35
C VAL A 7 -9.01 5.11 10.21
N ILE A 8 -8.43 6.22 9.78
CA ILE A 8 -6.98 6.37 9.60
C ILE A 8 -6.53 7.42 10.61
N GLN A 9 -5.52 7.09 11.39
CA GLN A 9 -4.82 8.03 12.24
C GLN A 9 -3.74 8.73 11.43
N LEU A 10 -3.72 10.05 11.54
CA LEU A 10 -2.75 10.91 10.92
C LEU A 10 -1.86 11.55 11.98
N ASP A 11 -0.63 11.86 11.61
CA ASP A 11 0.20 12.75 12.39
C ASP A 11 -0.51 14.10 12.53
N TYR A 12 -0.53 14.59 13.76
CA TYR A 12 -1.29 15.77 14.13
C TYR A 12 -0.81 17.03 13.39
N LYS A 13 0.49 17.14 13.11
CA LYS A 13 1.10 18.31 12.47
C LYS A 13 1.25 18.13 10.98
N THR A 14 1.79 17.00 10.54
CA THR A 14 2.14 16.76 9.13
C THR A 14 0.95 16.22 8.33
N GLY A 15 0.00 15.54 9.00
CA GLY A 15 -1.09 14.86 8.33
C GLY A 15 -0.66 13.57 7.63
N GLU A 16 0.55 13.09 7.88
CA GLU A 16 1.04 11.80 7.37
C GLU A 16 0.29 10.64 8.02
N VAL A 17 0.10 9.55 7.29
CA VAL A 17 -0.55 8.35 7.84
C VAL A 17 0.33 7.72 8.89
N ILE A 18 -0.22 7.53 10.09
CA ILE A 18 0.42 6.77 11.17
C ILE A 18 -0.08 5.33 11.13
N GLU A 19 -1.41 5.14 11.17
CA GLU A 19 -2.01 3.83 11.33
C GLU A 19 -3.43 3.77 10.73
N GLU A 20 -3.83 2.58 10.27
CA GLU A 20 -5.17 2.30 9.77
C GLU A 20 -5.88 1.32 10.69
N TYR A 21 -7.10 1.66 11.09
CA TYR A 21 -7.93 0.84 11.94
C TYR A 21 -9.15 0.35 11.17
N LEU A 22 -9.45 -0.94 11.32
CA LEU A 22 -10.61 -1.56 10.69
C LEU A 22 -11.93 -1.02 11.24
N THR A 23 -11.95 -0.67 12.53
CA THR A 23 -13.13 -0.12 13.21
C THR A 23 -12.78 1.13 14.01
N ILE A 24 -13.79 1.97 14.24
CA ILE A 24 -13.69 3.13 15.14
C ILE A 24 -13.40 2.68 16.57
N ARG A 25 -13.90 1.49 16.96
CA ARG A 25 -13.68 0.93 18.29
C ARG A 25 -12.20 0.63 18.51
N ASP A 26 -11.54 -0.03 17.57
CA ASP A 26 -10.11 -0.37 17.69
C ASP A 26 -9.26 0.90 17.83
N ALA A 27 -9.49 1.89 16.96
CA ALA A 27 -8.81 3.18 17.01
C ALA A 27 -9.01 3.89 18.35
N ALA A 28 -10.24 3.84 18.88
CA ALA A 28 -10.56 4.48 20.15
C ALA A 28 -9.87 3.80 21.33
N GLN A 29 -9.84 2.47 21.32
CA GLN A 29 -9.20 1.65 22.35
C GLN A 29 -7.68 1.90 22.38
N ASP A 30 -7.02 1.86 21.22
CA ASP A 30 -5.57 2.03 21.11
C ASP A 30 -5.11 3.46 21.47
N ASN A 31 -6.00 4.44 21.28
CA ASN A 31 -5.73 5.85 21.61
C ASN A 31 -6.30 6.30 22.96
N TYR A 32 -6.78 5.37 23.79
CA TYR A 32 -7.35 5.65 25.11
C TYR A 32 -8.41 6.76 25.08
N ILE A 33 -9.38 6.62 24.18
CA ILE A 33 -10.55 7.49 24.05
C ILE A 33 -11.82 6.64 23.91
N THR A 34 -12.98 7.25 24.11
CA THR A 34 -14.24 6.53 23.90
C THR A 34 -14.62 6.55 22.42
N GLU A 35 -15.22 5.46 21.95
CA GLU A 35 -15.72 5.34 20.58
C GLU A 35 -16.72 6.47 20.26
N GLN A 36 -17.60 6.81 21.21
CA GLN A 36 -18.58 7.88 21.06
C GLN A 36 -17.89 9.24 20.88
N TYR A 37 -16.82 9.52 21.62
CA TYR A 37 -16.06 10.75 21.47
C TYR A 37 -15.39 10.83 20.09
N LEU A 38 -14.76 9.73 19.63
CA LEU A 38 -14.17 9.67 18.30
C LEU A 38 -15.21 9.89 17.18
N ARG A 39 -16.41 9.29 17.30
CA ARG A 39 -17.52 9.49 16.36
C ARG A 39 -17.98 10.95 16.31
N ILE A 40 -18.04 11.64 17.45
CA ILE A 40 -18.41 13.06 17.50
C ILE A 40 -17.36 13.90 16.79
N VAL A 41 -16.07 13.67 17.10
CA VAL A 41 -14.97 14.47 16.56
C VAL A 41 -14.80 14.27 15.05
N LEU A 42 -15.01 13.05 14.54
CA LEU A 42 -15.03 12.79 13.10
C LEU A 42 -16.14 13.58 12.38
N LYS A 43 -17.28 13.82 13.03
CA LYS A 43 -18.40 14.58 12.44
C LYS A 43 -18.26 16.10 12.56
N SER A 44 -17.67 16.61 13.64
CA SER A 44 -17.63 18.05 13.92
C SER A 44 -16.39 18.75 13.39
N ASN A 45 -15.21 18.16 13.58
CA ASN A 45 -13.92 18.85 13.39
C ASN A 45 -13.02 18.13 12.38
N GLY A 46 -13.59 17.34 11.47
CA GLY A 46 -12.80 16.53 10.53
C GLY A 46 -11.81 15.61 11.24
N GLY A 47 -12.16 15.14 12.44
CA GLY A 47 -11.35 14.20 13.21
C GLY A 47 -10.19 14.78 14.02
N ILE A 48 -10.09 16.10 14.19
CA ILE A 48 -9.01 16.76 14.96
C ILE A 48 -9.35 16.87 16.46
N MET A 49 -8.43 16.40 17.32
CA MET A 49 -8.49 16.47 18.78
C MET A 49 -7.32 17.28 19.36
N TYR A 50 -7.51 18.58 19.55
CA TYR A 50 -6.45 19.50 20.01
C TYR A 50 -5.81 19.11 21.35
N GLN A 51 -6.63 18.73 22.35
CA GLN A 51 -6.14 18.43 23.70
C GLN A 51 -5.26 17.18 23.74
N LYS A 52 -5.58 16.17 22.92
CA LYS A 52 -4.83 14.92 22.83
C LYS A 52 -3.78 14.92 21.72
N LYS A 53 -3.72 15.98 20.90
CA LYS A 53 -2.89 16.05 19.69
C LYS A 53 -3.10 14.82 18.80
N LEU A 54 -4.36 14.44 18.58
CA LEU A 54 -4.73 13.34 17.69
C LEU A 54 -5.48 13.86 16.48
N ARG A 55 -5.31 13.17 15.36
CA ARG A 55 -6.03 13.46 14.13
C ARG A 55 -6.46 12.14 13.50
N PHE A 56 -7.75 12.03 13.21
CA PHE A 56 -8.32 10.88 12.51
C PHE A 56 -9.06 11.35 11.27
N VAL A 57 -9.28 10.44 10.34
CA VAL A 57 -10.15 10.65 9.19
C VAL A 57 -10.84 9.33 8.86
N ARG A 58 -12.06 9.39 8.34
CA ARG A 58 -12.72 8.17 7.87
C ARG A 58 -12.05 7.67 6.60
N CYS A 59 -11.94 6.36 6.43
CA CYS A 59 -11.32 5.79 5.23
C CYS A 59 -11.99 6.28 3.93
N ASP A 60 -13.32 6.41 3.92
CA ASP A 60 -14.06 6.87 2.72
C ASP A 60 -13.96 8.38 2.47
N GLU A 61 -13.60 9.16 3.48
CA GLU A 61 -13.29 10.59 3.35
C GLU A 61 -11.83 10.79 2.94
N PHE A 62 -10.92 9.96 3.45
CA PHE A 62 -9.52 9.96 3.06
C PHE A 62 -9.34 9.64 1.58
N GLU A 63 -10.12 8.70 1.03
CA GLU A 63 -10.15 8.43 -0.41
C GLU A 63 -10.56 9.66 -1.23
N LYS A 64 -11.39 10.56 -0.69
CA LYS A 64 -11.78 11.81 -1.37
C LYS A 64 -10.68 12.87 -1.27
N ILE A 65 -10.03 12.97 -0.10
CA ILE A 65 -8.97 13.95 0.17
C ILE A 65 -7.70 13.65 -0.64
N THR A 66 -7.34 12.37 -0.77
CA THR A 66 -6.12 11.94 -1.49
C THR A 66 -6.26 11.89 -3.02
N ASN A 67 -7.42 12.23 -3.58
CA ASN A 67 -7.62 12.32 -5.03
C ASN A 67 -7.09 13.63 -5.67
N TYR A 68 -6.37 14.47 -4.91
CA TYR A 68 -5.47 15.50 -5.44
C TYR A 68 -4.03 15.17 -5.01
N VAL A 69 -3.16 14.90 -5.98
CA VAL A 69 -1.73 14.46 -5.90
C VAL A 69 -1.53 12.93 -5.80
N GLU A 70 -0.99 12.34 -6.88
CA GLU A 70 -0.78 10.89 -7.15
C GLU A 70 0.31 10.19 -6.30
N PRO A 71 0.49 8.84 -6.32
CA PRO A 71 -0.37 7.73 -6.77
C PRO A 71 -0.61 6.64 -5.69
N LYS A 72 -1.89 6.34 -5.44
CA LYS A 72 -2.50 5.03 -5.14
C LYS A 72 -1.59 3.87 -4.66
N LEU A 73 -1.49 3.69 -3.35
CA LEU A 73 -1.50 2.35 -2.72
C LEU A 73 -2.95 1.92 -2.40
N THR A 74 -3.86 2.05 -3.37
CA THR A 74 -5.15 1.38 -3.26
C THR A 74 -4.96 -0.10 -3.53
N PHE A 75 -4.95 -0.92 -2.48
CA PHE A 75 -5.21 -2.36 -2.55
C PHE A 75 -6.67 -2.58 -2.99
N LYS A 76 -6.98 -2.24 -4.24
CA LYS A 76 -8.06 -2.93 -4.94
C LYS A 76 -7.56 -4.37 -5.07
N ARG A 77 -8.25 -5.33 -4.47
CA ARG A 77 -8.22 -6.73 -4.94
C ARG A 77 -8.76 -6.76 -6.37
N LYS A 78 -8.00 -6.22 -7.33
CA LYS A 78 -7.98 -6.76 -8.68
C LYS A 78 -7.42 -8.16 -8.48
N SER A 79 -8.18 -9.17 -8.85
CA SER A 79 -7.61 -10.47 -9.16
C SER A 79 -6.38 -10.21 -10.03
N PHE A 80 -5.19 -10.39 -9.44
CA PHE A 80 -3.96 -10.40 -10.21
C PHE A 80 -3.95 -11.75 -10.91
N ASN A 81 -4.59 -11.82 -12.08
CA ASN A 81 -4.17 -12.71 -13.15
C ASN A 81 -2.82 -12.23 -13.74
N GLY A 82 -1.93 -11.71 -12.88
CA GLY A 82 -0.62 -11.22 -13.23
C GLY A 82 0.37 -12.34 -12.94
N LYS A 83 1.13 -12.72 -13.96
CA LYS A 83 2.19 -13.72 -13.81
C LYS A 83 3.19 -13.28 -12.73
N LYS A 84 3.43 -14.16 -11.76
CA LYS A 84 4.47 -13.99 -10.75
C LYS A 84 5.85 -13.99 -11.41
N ILE A 85 6.77 -13.21 -10.87
CA ILE A 85 8.12 -13.05 -11.42
C ILE A 85 9.14 -13.45 -10.37
N ALA A 86 10.01 -14.42 -10.66
CA ALA A 86 11.15 -14.74 -9.83
C ALA A 86 12.37 -13.94 -10.27
N LYS A 87 13.05 -13.30 -9.32
CA LYS A 87 14.44 -12.86 -9.48
C LYS A 87 15.33 -14.06 -9.23
N LEU A 88 16.21 -14.29 -10.18
CA LEU A 88 17.17 -15.37 -10.14
C LEU A 88 18.57 -14.79 -9.94
N ASP A 89 19.44 -15.56 -9.31
CA ASP A 89 20.87 -15.33 -9.39
C ASP A 89 21.31 -15.35 -10.86
N PHE A 90 22.24 -14.45 -11.20
CA PHE A 90 22.64 -14.25 -12.58
C PHE A 90 23.38 -15.47 -13.16
N TYR A 91 24.21 -16.12 -12.34
CA TYR A 91 25.09 -17.20 -12.73
C TYR A 91 24.46 -18.57 -12.47
N THR A 92 23.97 -18.80 -11.25
CA THR A 92 23.41 -20.10 -10.83
C THR A 92 21.98 -20.28 -11.34
N GLY A 93 21.22 -19.18 -11.47
CA GLY A 93 19.81 -19.23 -11.81
C GLY A 93 18.91 -19.66 -10.64
N GLU A 94 19.43 -19.68 -9.42
CA GLU A 94 18.66 -19.95 -8.21
C GLU A 94 17.69 -18.81 -7.90
N ILE A 95 16.53 -19.13 -7.34
CA ILE A 95 15.53 -18.12 -6.97
C ILE A 95 16.02 -17.35 -5.75
N LEU A 96 16.22 -16.04 -5.92
CA LEU A 96 16.55 -15.12 -4.82
C LEU A 96 15.29 -14.51 -4.21
N GLU A 97 14.33 -14.13 -5.05
CA GLU A 97 13.12 -13.44 -4.59
C GLU A 97 11.96 -13.69 -5.57
N VAL A 98 10.72 -13.72 -5.08
CA VAL A 98 9.52 -13.87 -5.93
C VAL A 98 8.60 -12.69 -5.73
N TYR A 99 8.25 -12.03 -6.83
CA TYR A 99 7.35 -10.90 -6.86
C TYR A 99 5.97 -11.31 -7.37
N PRO A 100 4.90 -10.72 -6.82
CA PRO A 100 3.54 -11.01 -7.27
C PRO A 100 3.23 -10.47 -8.67
N SER A 101 4.04 -9.55 -9.22
CA SER A 101 3.86 -9.03 -10.58
C SER A 101 5.15 -8.41 -11.16
N ILE A 102 5.19 -8.26 -12.49
CA ILE A 102 6.24 -7.50 -13.20
C ILE A 102 6.38 -6.07 -12.66
N THR A 103 5.27 -5.41 -12.32
CA THR A 103 5.31 -4.03 -11.85
C THR A 103 6.10 -3.93 -10.55
N ILE A 104 5.82 -4.82 -9.58
CA ILE A 104 6.50 -4.84 -8.29
C ILE A 104 7.97 -5.23 -8.46
N ALA A 105 8.25 -6.22 -9.30
CA ALA A 105 9.62 -6.61 -9.63
C ALA A 105 10.43 -5.45 -10.22
N ALA A 106 9.80 -4.65 -11.10
CA ALA A 106 10.43 -3.51 -11.73
C ALA A 106 10.72 -2.40 -10.73
N GLU A 107 9.74 -2.03 -9.90
CA GLU A 107 9.87 -0.99 -8.87
C GLU A 107 10.96 -1.35 -7.85
N LYS A 108 10.93 -2.57 -7.28
CA LYS A 108 11.90 -3.02 -6.27
C LYS A 108 13.33 -3.10 -6.80
N ASN A 109 13.51 -3.27 -8.10
CA ASN A 109 14.82 -3.35 -8.73
C ASN A 109 15.19 -2.09 -9.53
N SER A 110 14.44 -0.99 -9.38
CA SER A 110 14.67 0.27 -10.12
C SER A 110 14.83 0.04 -11.63
N LEU A 111 13.90 -0.74 -12.19
CA LEU A 111 13.81 -1.08 -13.61
C LEU A 111 12.61 -0.39 -14.23
N ASP A 112 12.74 -0.05 -15.51
CA ASP A 112 11.58 0.28 -16.31
C ASP A 112 10.76 -0.99 -16.60
N LYS A 113 9.44 -0.90 -16.40
CA LYS A 113 8.51 -2.02 -16.55
C LYS A 113 8.49 -2.57 -17.99
N THR A 114 8.56 -1.69 -18.98
CA THR A 114 8.57 -2.07 -20.40
C THR A 114 9.86 -2.82 -20.73
N ASN A 115 10.99 -2.36 -20.21
CA ASN A 115 12.28 -3.03 -20.35
C ASN A 115 12.26 -4.42 -19.69
N LEU A 116 11.77 -4.54 -18.44
CA LEU A 116 11.66 -5.83 -17.77
C LEU A 116 10.76 -6.81 -18.55
N SER A 117 9.63 -6.35 -19.06
CA SER A 117 8.73 -7.17 -19.89
C SER A 117 9.41 -7.66 -21.18
N ARG A 118 10.15 -6.79 -21.88
CA ARG A 118 10.92 -7.17 -23.07
C ARG A 118 12.04 -8.17 -22.74
N THR A 119 12.72 -7.99 -21.62
CA THR A 119 13.78 -8.90 -21.18
C THR A 119 13.21 -10.28 -20.86
N LEU A 120 12.08 -10.36 -20.17
CA LEU A 120 11.41 -11.65 -19.88
C LEU A 120 11.09 -12.43 -21.17
N LYS A 121 10.60 -11.75 -22.22
CA LYS A 121 10.38 -12.36 -23.55
C LYS A 121 11.67 -12.86 -24.22
N LYS A 122 12.83 -12.33 -23.84
CA LYS A 122 14.16 -12.68 -24.38
C LYS A 122 14.98 -13.59 -23.44
N GLY A 123 14.31 -14.31 -22.52
CA GLY A 123 14.97 -15.23 -21.59
C GLY A 123 15.47 -14.60 -20.29
N GLY A 124 15.08 -13.34 -20.00
CA GLY A 124 15.13 -12.78 -18.66
C GLY A 124 16.48 -12.27 -18.15
N LYS A 125 17.54 -12.33 -18.96
CA LYS A 125 18.89 -11.88 -18.56
C LYS A 125 19.14 -10.41 -18.90
N MET A 126 19.52 -9.63 -17.90
CA MET A 126 19.96 -8.22 -18.02
C MET A 126 21.45 -8.13 -17.70
N ARG A 127 22.29 -8.26 -18.73
CA ARG A 127 23.77 -8.29 -18.57
C ARG A 127 24.32 -6.99 -17.97
N ASN A 128 23.75 -5.85 -18.33
CA ASN A 128 24.17 -4.53 -17.85
C ASN A 128 24.00 -4.33 -16.34
N LYS A 129 23.03 -5.03 -15.73
CA LYS A 129 22.74 -4.94 -14.30
C LYS A 129 23.08 -6.21 -13.53
N GLN A 130 23.63 -7.23 -14.21
CA GLN A 130 23.81 -8.59 -13.68
C GLN A 130 22.54 -9.11 -13.00
N LEU A 131 21.38 -8.87 -13.62
CA LEU A 131 20.09 -9.35 -13.10
C LEU A 131 19.51 -10.43 -14.01
N ARG A 132 18.79 -11.37 -13.40
CA ARG A 132 18.04 -12.39 -14.12
C ARG A 132 16.64 -12.50 -13.53
N PHE A 133 15.64 -12.58 -14.40
CA PHE A 133 14.24 -12.77 -14.01
C PHE A 133 13.58 -13.89 -14.82
N SER A 134 12.62 -14.58 -14.25
CA SER A 134 11.78 -15.55 -14.95
C SER A 134 10.31 -15.40 -14.55
N GLU A 135 9.41 -15.78 -15.47
CA GLU A 135 8.00 -15.96 -15.11
C GLU A 135 7.87 -17.25 -14.30
N VAL A 136 7.22 -17.18 -13.14
CA VAL A 136 6.82 -18.37 -12.38
C VAL A 136 5.48 -18.81 -12.95
N LYS A 137 5.46 -20.02 -13.51
CA LYS A 137 4.20 -20.69 -13.89
C LYS A 137 3.65 -21.32 -12.60
N ASP A 138 2.40 -21.00 -12.28
CA ASP A 138 1.65 -21.74 -11.27
C ASP A 138 1.37 -23.18 -11.75
#